data_AF-A0A1F9AB05-F1
#
_entry.id   AF-A0A1F9AB05-F1
#
_cell.length_a   1.000
_cell.length_b   1.000
_cell.length_c   1.000
_cell.angle_alpha   90.00
_cell.angle_beta   90.00
_cell.angle_gamma   90.00
#
_symmetry.space_group_name_H-M   'P 1'
#
loop_
_entity.id
_entity.type
_entity.pdbx_description
1 polymer ?
#
loop_
_entity_poly.entity_id
_entity_poly.type
_entity_poly.pdbx_seq_one_letter_code
_entity_poly.pdbx_strand_id
1 'polypeptide(L)'
;MNSQNDLHLHRLSESLQTIHVFRQERVNAFDSKFKTWKARTQQSLEVLFGRDHGYTRRFSHLVFWETRVAPDEVHWSSQDQKVFEDELALAEQILSDAIEELGISPPASTLEKVSANASPLGKEKMDILIGWSKAQSKIVASALHQWLPEVLPGIKPWMSSKDIAKGREWFQELQGVLTSMQLCIICVTPENVRSPWIYYETGAIAAKGSDVLICPYLVGVLPNMLTDGPLGNWQCTVAERDDTWELIKSLNKNALKSRHDLSLLKGNFDARWSDLEAKLQAVKETEVDDADGFVATEADRLAGENLSAEARTIILEVLNDPKGMLRYITTLREGTAFLVGGKNLCPDQSPRTMARWAFALKQLLALNILESHGATGNFYKLTKIGFDIADSLEGKG
;
A
#
# COMPACT_ATOMS: atom_id res chain seq x y z
N MET A 1 18.89 -10.03 -16.15
CA MET A 1 18.72 -10.53 -14.77
C MET A 1 19.82 -11.55 -14.50
N ASN A 2 20.40 -11.55 -13.28
CA ASN A 2 21.51 -12.44 -12.91
C ASN A 2 21.00 -13.87 -12.73
N SER A 3 21.64 -14.85 -13.38
CA SER A 3 21.34 -16.31 -13.32
C SER A 3 21.17 -16.86 -11.88
N GLN A 4 21.77 -16.20 -10.90
CA GLN A 4 21.68 -16.54 -9.49
C GLN A 4 20.33 -16.16 -8.84
N ASN A 5 19.73 -15.02 -9.20
CA ASN A 5 18.47 -14.57 -8.61
C ASN A 5 17.29 -15.41 -9.10
N ASP A 6 17.27 -15.78 -10.39
CA ASP A 6 16.24 -16.63 -10.98
C ASP A 6 16.22 -18.03 -10.32
N LEU A 7 17.40 -18.56 -10.00
CA LEU A 7 17.55 -19.82 -9.26
C LEU A 7 16.93 -19.74 -7.85
N HIS A 8 17.17 -18.65 -7.12
CA HIS A 8 16.63 -18.50 -5.77
C HIS A 8 15.12 -18.22 -5.78
N LEU A 9 14.59 -17.51 -6.77
CA LEU A 9 13.15 -17.33 -6.95
C LEU A 9 12.44 -18.66 -7.22
N HIS A 10 13.02 -19.49 -8.08
CA HIS A 10 12.53 -20.86 -8.32
C HIS A 10 12.54 -21.68 -7.03
N ARG A 11 13.61 -21.59 -6.24
CA ARG A 11 13.71 -22.27 -4.92
C ARG A 11 12.67 -21.79 -3.92
N LEU A 12 12.31 -20.50 -3.89
CA LEU A 12 11.21 -20.03 -3.03
C LEU A 12 9.87 -20.62 -3.50
N SER A 13 9.61 -20.65 -4.80
CA SER A 13 8.40 -21.24 -5.38
C SER A 13 8.28 -22.74 -5.05
N GLU A 14 9.37 -23.50 -5.18
CA GLU A 14 9.43 -24.88 -4.73
C GLU A 14 9.20 -25.01 -3.21
N SER A 15 9.76 -24.09 -2.42
CA SER A 15 9.63 -24.08 -0.96
C SER A 15 8.18 -23.88 -0.53
N LEU A 16 7.44 -22.99 -1.21
CA LEU A 16 6.01 -22.77 -0.99
C LEU A 16 5.20 -24.04 -1.30
N GLN A 17 5.47 -24.71 -2.43
CA GLN A 17 4.80 -25.97 -2.79
C GLN A 17 5.11 -27.09 -1.79
N THR A 18 6.33 -27.13 -1.25
CA THR A 18 6.77 -28.15 -0.29
C THR A 18 5.99 -28.09 1.03
N ILE A 19 5.50 -26.91 1.44
CA ILE A 19 4.65 -26.77 2.63
C ILE A 19 3.39 -27.65 2.53
N HIS A 20 2.77 -27.70 1.35
CA HIS A 20 1.60 -28.55 1.13
C HIS A 20 1.93 -30.05 1.29
N VAL A 21 3.10 -30.46 0.81
CA VAL A 21 3.59 -31.84 0.95
C VAL A 21 3.83 -32.19 2.42
N PHE A 22 4.42 -31.28 3.21
CA PHE A 22 4.64 -31.50 4.64
C PHE A 22 3.34 -31.70 5.42
N ARG A 23 2.28 -30.97 5.08
CA ARG A 23 0.95 -31.17 5.67
C ARG A 23 0.36 -32.55 5.35
N GLN A 24 0.55 -33.03 4.12
CA GLN A 24 0.06 -34.35 3.70
C GLN A 24 0.85 -35.50 4.34
N GLU A 25 2.18 -35.38 4.34
CA GLU A 25 3.10 -36.39 4.88
C GLU A 25 3.23 -36.33 6.41
N ARG A 26 2.61 -35.33 7.06
CA ARG A 26 2.73 -35.05 8.51
C ARG A 26 4.19 -34.96 8.97
N VAL A 27 5.00 -34.28 8.16
CA VAL A 27 6.42 -34.04 8.44
C VAL A 27 6.54 -33.07 9.61
N ASN A 28 7.50 -33.32 10.50
CA ASN A 28 7.73 -32.50 11.69
C ASN A 28 9.12 -31.85 11.67
N ALA A 29 9.39 -30.95 12.61
CA ALA A 29 10.63 -30.17 12.66
C ALA A 29 11.92 -31.01 12.85
N PHE A 30 11.82 -32.26 13.29
CA PHE A 30 12.96 -33.16 13.47
C PHE A 30 13.36 -33.85 12.16
N ASP A 31 12.47 -33.88 11.17
CA ASP A 31 12.72 -34.51 9.88
C ASP A 31 13.87 -33.80 9.13
N SER A 32 14.78 -34.59 8.58
CA SER A 32 15.94 -34.08 7.85
C SER A 32 15.53 -33.31 6.58
N LYS A 33 14.41 -33.66 5.95
CA LYS A 33 13.83 -32.93 4.82
C LYS A 33 13.34 -31.56 5.25
N PHE A 34 12.69 -31.46 6.42
CA PHE A 34 12.19 -30.19 6.95
C PHE A 34 13.35 -29.24 7.31
N LYS A 35 14.38 -29.74 7.99
CA LYS A 35 15.58 -28.95 8.33
C LYS A 35 16.28 -28.42 7.08
N THR A 36 16.41 -29.27 6.05
CA THR A 36 17.00 -28.88 4.76
C THR A 36 16.14 -27.83 4.05
N TRP A 37 14.82 -27.99 4.08
CA TRP A 37 13.88 -27.01 3.55
C TRP A 37 14.04 -25.66 4.27
N LYS A 38 13.96 -25.61 5.60
CA LYS A 38 14.07 -24.37 6.40
C LYS A 38 15.35 -23.60 6.06
N ALA A 39 16.50 -24.28 6.07
CA ALA A 39 17.79 -23.66 5.75
C ALA A 39 17.86 -23.13 4.30
N ARG A 40 17.37 -23.90 3.33
CA ARG A 40 17.36 -23.52 1.90
C ARG A 40 16.42 -22.35 1.61
N THR A 41 15.27 -22.32 2.28
CA THR A 41 14.28 -21.25 2.17
C THR A 41 14.81 -19.96 2.77
N GLN A 42 15.39 -20.02 3.98
CA GLN A 42 16.04 -18.87 4.60
C GLN A 42 17.19 -18.32 3.74
N GLN A 43 18.06 -19.19 3.21
CA GLN A 43 19.14 -18.77 2.31
C GLN A 43 18.61 -18.06 1.07
N SER A 44 17.52 -18.56 0.47
CA SER A 44 16.93 -17.93 -0.71
C SER A 44 16.33 -16.56 -0.38
N LEU A 45 15.66 -16.41 0.76
CA LEU A 45 15.18 -15.10 1.23
C LEU A 45 16.34 -14.12 1.48
N GLU A 46 17.42 -14.56 2.14
CA GLU A 46 18.62 -13.74 2.38
C GLU A 46 19.27 -13.27 1.07
N VAL A 47 19.37 -14.13 0.07
CA VAL A 47 19.97 -13.79 -1.23
C VAL A 47 19.09 -12.83 -2.03
N LEU A 48 17.76 -13.00 -1.98
CA LEU A 48 16.83 -12.23 -2.80
C LEU A 48 16.50 -10.86 -2.20
N PHE A 49 16.42 -10.76 -0.88
CA PHE A 49 15.97 -9.55 -0.19
C PHE A 49 17.01 -8.94 0.76
N GLY A 50 18.06 -9.67 1.11
CA GLY A 50 19.00 -9.29 2.16
C GLY A 50 18.57 -9.77 3.55
N ARG A 51 19.53 -9.75 4.50
CA ARG A 51 19.35 -10.27 5.86
C ARG A 51 18.39 -9.45 6.72
N ASP A 52 18.39 -8.13 6.53
CA ASP A 52 17.61 -7.21 7.35
C ASP A 52 16.18 -7.01 6.82
N HIS A 53 15.83 -7.65 5.68
CA HIS A 53 14.51 -7.54 5.10
C HIS A 53 13.42 -8.21 5.94
N GLY A 54 12.19 -7.68 5.90
CA GLY A 54 11.05 -8.15 6.68
C GLY A 54 10.77 -9.63 6.49
N TYR A 55 10.70 -10.12 5.25
CA TYR A 55 10.49 -11.56 4.98
C TYR A 55 11.60 -12.43 5.56
N THR A 56 12.86 -12.02 5.41
CA THR A 56 14.02 -12.77 5.90
C THR A 56 14.03 -12.84 7.43
N ARG A 57 13.78 -11.72 8.12
CA ARG A 57 13.71 -11.66 9.59
C ARG A 57 12.50 -12.42 10.13
N ARG A 58 11.32 -12.23 9.54
CA ARG A 58 10.10 -12.94 9.97
C ARG A 58 10.26 -14.45 9.79
N PHE A 59 10.83 -14.90 8.67
CA PHE A 59 11.08 -16.33 8.44
C PHE A 59 12.14 -16.91 9.38
N SER A 60 13.22 -16.17 9.66
CA SER A 60 14.27 -16.65 10.57
C SER A 60 13.82 -16.73 12.04
N HIS A 61 12.83 -15.93 12.42
CA HIS A 61 12.18 -15.99 13.74
C HIS A 61 11.19 -17.15 13.89
N LEU A 62 10.79 -17.83 12.80
CA LEU A 62 9.96 -19.02 12.90
C LEU A 62 10.79 -20.14 13.52
N VAL A 63 10.40 -20.55 14.72
CA VAL A 63 11.17 -21.52 15.50
C VAL A 63 10.80 -22.93 15.05
N PHE A 64 9.56 -23.15 14.61
CA PHE A 64 8.97 -24.44 14.24
C PHE A 64 9.11 -25.49 15.36
N TRP A 65 9.15 -25.02 16.61
CA TRP A 65 9.52 -25.76 17.82
C TRP A 65 11.01 -26.15 17.92
N GLU A 66 11.81 -25.31 18.58
CA GLU A 66 13.11 -25.69 19.13
C GLU A 66 13.05 -25.65 20.67
N THR A 67 13.34 -26.81 21.27
CA THR A 67 13.70 -27.05 22.68
C THR A 67 12.58 -27.06 23.73
N ARG A 68 11.95 -28.24 23.90
CA ARG A 68 11.82 -28.84 25.24
C ARG A 68 12.63 -30.13 25.29
N VAL A 69 13.40 -30.28 26.36
CA VAL A 69 14.46 -31.25 26.60
C VAL A 69 13.93 -32.70 26.67
N ALA A 70 14.41 -33.60 25.81
CA ALA A 70 14.96 -34.93 26.15
C ALA A 70 15.26 -35.78 24.88
N PRO A 71 16.28 -36.67 24.89
CA PRO A 71 16.79 -37.33 23.68
C PRO A 71 16.02 -38.57 23.19
N ASP A 72 15.02 -39.05 23.93
CA ASP A 72 14.46 -40.38 23.68
C ASP A 72 12.93 -40.30 23.65
N GLU A 73 12.37 -40.39 22.43
CA GLU A 73 10.95 -40.37 22.05
C GLU A 73 10.20 -39.02 22.20
N VAL A 74 10.21 -38.24 21.11
CA VAL A 74 9.43 -36.99 21.00
C VAL A 74 7.96 -37.30 20.69
N HIS A 75 7.10 -37.31 21.71
CA HIS A 75 5.66 -37.26 21.52
C HIS A 75 5.18 -35.81 21.37
N TRP A 76 4.67 -35.47 20.19
CA TRP A 76 4.02 -34.19 19.94
C TRP A 76 2.69 -34.13 20.68
N SER A 77 2.50 -33.15 21.56
CA SER A 77 1.17 -32.87 22.08
C SER A 77 0.32 -32.21 20.99
N SER A 78 -1.02 -32.26 21.12
CA SER A 78 -1.91 -31.54 20.20
C SER A 78 -1.65 -30.03 20.18
N GLN A 79 -1.10 -29.47 21.27
CA GLN A 79 -0.71 -28.07 21.34
C GLN A 79 0.56 -27.79 20.53
N ASP A 80 1.56 -28.67 20.61
CA ASP A 80 2.82 -28.52 19.86
C ASP A 80 2.58 -28.68 18.36
N GLN A 81 1.69 -29.62 17.98
CA GLN A 81 1.24 -29.79 16.61
C GLN A 81 0.53 -28.55 16.07
N LYS A 82 -0.30 -27.91 16.90
CA LYS A 82 -0.97 -26.67 16.52
C LYS A 82 0.02 -25.52 16.32
N VAL A 83 0.97 -25.33 17.23
CA VAL A 83 1.99 -24.27 17.13
C VAL A 83 2.81 -24.43 15.85
N PHE A 84 3.22 -25.65 15.52
CA PHE A 84 3.95 -25.93 14.29
C PHE A 84 3.12 -25.63 13.03
N GLU A 85 1.84 -26.03 12.99
CA GLU A 85 0.97 -25.74 11.85
C GLU A 85 0.70 -24.23 11.70
N ASP A 86 0.56 -23.51 12.81
CA ASP A 86 0.40 -22.05 12.81
C ASP A 86 1.66 -21.37 12.26
N GLU A 87 2.86 -21.78 12.70
CA GLU A 87 4.13 -21.26 12.15
C GLU A 87 4.35 -21.68 10.68
N LEU A 88 3.88 -22.86 10.28
CA LEU A 88 3.92 -23.32 8.89
C LEU A 88 2.98 -22.50 7.99
N ALA A 89 1.82 -22.08 8.50
CA ALA A 89 0.92 -21.15 7.81
C ALA A 89 1.52 -19.75 7.69
N LEU A 90 2.21 -19.26 8.73
CA LEU A 90 2.95 -18.01 8.66
C LEU A 90 4.09 -18.07 7.64
N ALA A 91 4.81 -19.21 7.57
CA ALA A 91 5.83 -19.45 6.56
C ALA A 91 5.22 -19.40 5.13
N GLU A 92 4.08 -20.04 4.93
CA GLU A 92 3.35 -20.03 3.65
C GLU A 92 2.98 -18.61 3.23
N GLN A 93 2.47 -17.80 4.17
CA GLN A 93 2.15 -16.40 3.91
C GLN A 93 3.40 -15.59 3.54
N ILE A 94 4.47 -15.69 4.34
CA ILE A 94 5.74 -14.98 4.08
C ILE A 94 6.30 -15.34 2.69
N LEU A 95 6.26 -16.62 2.32
CA LEU A 95 6.76 -17.07 1.02
C LEU A 95 5.85 -16.64 -0.12
N SER A 96 4.53 -16.69 0.07
CA SER A 96 3.56 -16.18 -0.91
C SER A 96 3.80 -14.69 -1.16
N ASP A 97 3.89 -13.89 -0.10
CA ASP A 97 4.13 -12.45 -0.17
C ASP A 97 5.50 -12.13 -0.81
N ALA A 98 6.55 -12.91 -0.47
CA ALA A 98 7.88 -12.75 -1.02
C ALA A 98 7.97 -13.13 -2.52
N ILE A 99 7.34 -14.24 -2.92
CA ILE A 99 7.28 -14.66 -4.33
C ILE A 99 6.43 -13.68 -5.12
N GLU A 100 5.32 -13.23 -4.53
CA GLU A 100 4.50 -12.15 -5.07
C GLU A 100 5.40 -10.94 -5.28
N GLU A 101 6.12 -10.43 -4.28
CA GLU A 101 7.02 -9.27 -4.39
C GLU A 101 8.14 -9.40 -5.43
N LEU A 102 8.75 -10.58 -5.59
CA LEU A 102 9.82 -10.82 -6.56
C LEU A 102 9.32 -11.08 -7.98
N GLY A 103 8.11 -11.63 -8.13
CA GLY A 103 7.39 -11.73 -9.41
C GLY A 103 6.83 -10.39 -9.89
N ILE A 104 7.16 -9.31 -9.18
CA ILE A 104 6.56 -7.97 -9.18
C ILE A 104 7.64 -6.88 -9.07
N SER A 105 8.89 -7.23 -8.77
CA SER A 105 9.90 -6.19 -8.55
C SER A 105 10.25 -5.47 -9.86
N PRO A 106 10.19 -4.12 -9.91
CA PRO A 106 10.74 -3.34 -11.01
C PRO A 106 12.24 -3.67 -11.18
N PRO A 107 12.78 -3.74 -12.41
CA PRO A 107 14.20 -3.85 -12.58
C PRO A 107 14.87 -2.62 -11.96
N ALA A 108 15.63 -2.82 -10.89
CA ALA A 108 16.68 -1.89 -10.52
C ALA A 108 17.59 -1.75 -11.74
N SER A 109 17.61 -0.55 -12.32
CA SER A 109 18.20 -0.19 -13.60
C SER A 109 17.56 -0.82 -14.83
N THR A 110 16.85 0.00 -15.62
CA THR A 110 17.23 0.36 -17.01
C THR A 110 16.02 1.03 -17.66
N LEU A 111 15.96 2.36 -17.59
CA LEU A 111 15.30 3.16 -18.61
C LEU A 111 16.10 3.01 -19.90
N GLU A 112 15.86 1.95 -20.68
CA GLU A 112 16.27 1.92 -22.08
C GLU A 112 15.59 0.78 -22.86
N LYS A 113 14.79 1.20 -23.85
CA LYS A 113 14.41 0.52 -25.10
C LYS A 113 13.90 -0.92 -25.02
N VAL A 114 12.57 -1.07 -25.12
CA VAL A 114 11.99 -2.11 -25.99
C VAL A 114 10.85 -1.53 -26.82
N SER A 115 11.15 -1.42 -28.11
CA SER A 115 10.20 -1.12 -29.19
C SER A 115 9.49 -2.41 -29.63
N ALA A 116 8.18 -2.28 -29.86
CA ALA A 116 7.32 -3.03 -30.78
C ALA A 116 7.62 -4.52 -31.04
N ASN A 117 6.75 -5.40 -30.53
CA ASN A 117 5.89 -6.28 -31.34
C ASN A 117 5.22 -7.34 -30.47
N ALA A 118 3.95 -7.14 -30.13
CA ALA A 118 3.05 -8.20 -29.71
C ALA A 118 1.67 -7.92 -30.30
N SER A 119 1.25 -8.74 -31.27
CA SER A 119 -0.09 -8.70 -31.84
C SER A 119 -1.09 -9.31 -30.86
N PRO A 120 -2.21 -8.65 -30.49
CA PRO A 120 -3.24 -9.28 -29.69
C PRO A 120 -4.24 -10.01 -30.58
N LEU A 121 -4.39 -11.33 -30.34
CA LEU A 121 -5.55 -12.11 -30.76
C LEU A 121 -6.79 -11.68 -29.98
N GLY A 122 -7.95 -11.68 -30.66
CA GLY A 122 -9.21 -11.07 -30.24
C GLY A 122 -9.59 -11.30 -28.77
N LYS A 123 -9.67 -10.21 -28.01
CA LYS A 123 -10.25 -10.14 -26.66
C LYS A 123 -11.12 -8.89 -26.62
N GLU A 124 -12.31 -9.00 -26.04
CA GLU A 124 -13.16 -7.86 -25.75
C GLU A 124 -12.35 -6.80 -24.97
N LYS A 125 -12.46 -5.53 -25.38
CA LYS A 125 -11.67 -4.42 -24.86
C LYS A 125 -12.01 -4.22 -23.37
N MET A 126 -11.04 -4.46 -22.48
CA MET A 126 -11.11 -4.05 -21.08
C MET A 126 -10.84 -2.54 -21.02
N ASP A 127 -11.50 -1.83 -20.11
CA ASP A 127 -11.52 -0.36 -20.14
C ASP A 127 -10.77 0.28 -18.97
N ILE A 128 -10.70 -0.41 -17.82
CA ILE A 128 -10.11 0.11 -16.58
C ILE A 128 -9.32 -0.97 -15.85
N LEU A 129 -8.06 -0.69 -15.54
CA LEU A 129 -7.31 -1.45 -14.52
C LEU A 129 -7.67 -0.94 -13.12
N ILE A 130 -7.87 -1.85 -12.17
CA ILE A 130 -7.93 -1.56 -10.74
C ILE A 130 -6.68 -2.14 -10.07
N GLY A 131 -5.72 -1.27 -9.76
CA GLY A 131 -4.46 -1.61 -9.10
C GLY A 131 -4.60 -1.69 -7.58
N TRP A 132 -3.85 -2.61 -6.98
CA TRP A 132 -3.85 -2.87 -5.54
C TRP A 132 -2.52 -3.53 -5.11
N SER A 133 -2.14 -3.33 -3.85
CA SER A 133 -1.10 -4.09 -3.15
C SER A 133 -1.48 -4.27 -1.69
N LYS A 134 -1.29 -5.49 -1.18
CA LYS A 134 -1.64 -5.87 0.20
C LYS A 134 -3.16 -5.95 0.46
N ALA A 135 -3.52 -6.37 1.66
CA ALA A 135 -4.86 -6.86 1.98
C ALA A 135 -5.93 -5.76 1.95
N GLN A 136 -5.66 -4.60 2.56
CA GLN A 136 -6.62 -3.50 2.66
C GLN A 136 -7.01 -2.99 1.27
N SER A 137 -6.03 -2.68 0.43
CA SER A 137 -6.31 -2.17 -0.91
C SER A 137 -6.93 -3.23 -1.83
N LYS A 138 -6.67 -4.54 -1.61
CA LYS A 138 -7.34 -5.64 -2.32
C LYS A 138 -8.83 -5.69 -2.04
N ILE A 139 -9.24 -5.42 -0.79
CA ILE A 139 -10.65 -5.33 -0.39
C ILE A 139 -11.31 -4.16 -1.12
N VAL A 140 -10.66 -2.99 -1.13
CA VAL A 140 -11.14 -1.79 -1.85
C VAL A 140 -11.26 -2.07 -3.36
N ALA A 141 -10.23 -2.63 -3.98
CA ALA A 141 -10.22 -2.98 -5.40
C ALA A 141 -11.33 -3.97 -5.75
N SER A 142 -11.54 -4.97 -4.90
CA SER A 142 -12.62 -5.95 -5.06
C SER A 142 -14.00 -5.31 -4.99
N ALA A 143 -14.18 -4.32 -4.12
CA ALA A 143 -15.42 -3.57 -3.97
C ALA A 143 -15.69 -2.71 -5.22
N LEU A 144 -14.71 -1.93 -5.68
CA LEU A 144 -14.81 -1.10 -6.87
C LEU A 144 -15.05 -1.94 -8.12
N HIS A 145 -14.38 -3.08 -8.27
CA HIS A 145 -14.58 -4.00 -9.40
C HIS A 145 -16.03 -4.47 -9.52
N GLN A 146 -16.70 -4.74 -8.40
CA GLN A 146 -18.10 -5.17 -8.40
C GLN A 146 -19.06 -3.99 -8.59
N TRP A 147 -18.74 -2.86 -7.96
CA TRP A 147 -19.63 -1.71 -7.87
C TRP A 147 -19.64 -0.85 -9.14
N LEU A 148 -18.49 -0.66 -9.80
CA LEU A 148 -18.36 0.20 -10.98
C LEU A 148 -19.30 -0.17 -12.13
N PRO A 149 -19.46 -1.45 -12.53
CA PRO A 149 -20.38 -1.82 -13.60
C PRO A 149 -21.86 -1.55 -13.27
N GLU A 150 -22.24 -1.56 -11.99
CA GLU A 150 -23.62 -1.27 -11.57
C GLU A 150 -23.92 0.23 -11.63
N VAL A 151 -22.93 1.07 -11.33
CA VAL A 151 -23.09 2.53 -11.34
C VAL A 151 -22.86 3.12 -12.73
N LEU A 152 -21.86 2.63 -13.45
CA LEU A 152 -21.45 3.09 -14.77
C LEU A 152 -21.50 1.92 -15.77
N PRO A 153 -22.70 1.57 -16.28
CA PRO A 153 -22.86 0.44 -17.18
C PRO A 153 -22.00 0.54 -18.43
N GLY A 154 -21.51 -0.60 -18.91
CA GLY A 154 -20.65 -0.67 -20.09
C GLY A 154 -19.17 -0.49 -19.81
N ILE A 155 -18.78 -0.24 -18.55
CA ILE A 155 -17.38 -0.28 -18.13
C ILE A 155 -16.96 -1.70 -17.76
N LYS A 156 -15.78 -2.11 -18.21
CA LYS A 156 -15.19 -3.41 -17.88
C LYS A 156 -13.94 -3.21 -17.01
N PRO A 157 -14.09 -3.22 -15.67
CA PRO A 157 -12.95 -3.21 -14.78
C PRO A 157 -12.19 -4.54 -14.89
N TRP A 158 -10.89 -4.49 -14.64
CA TRP A 158 -10.00 -5.64 -14.58
C TRP A 158 -9.15 -5.55 -13.32
N MET A 159 -8.99 -6.65 -12.59
CA MET A 159 -8.07 -6.78 -11.47
C MET A 159 -7.33 -8.12 -11.50
N SER A 160 -6.03 -8.07 -11.19
CA SER A 160 -5.12 -9.22 -11.28
C SER A 160 -5.59 -10.46 -10.51
N SER A 161 -6.24 -10.30 -9.35
CA SER A 161 -6.69 -11.43 -8.53
C SER A 161 -8.05 -12.04 -8.93
N LYS A 162 -8.80 -11.45 -9.87
CA LYS A 162 -10.07 -12.02 -10.35
C LYS A 162 -10.03 -12.45 -11.81
N ASP A 163 -9.29 -11.72 -12.65
CA ASP A 163 -9.41 -11.84 -14.10
C ASP A 163 -8.25 -12.60 -14.77
N ILE A 164 -7.24 -13.00 -14.00
CA ILE A 164 -6.18 -13.90 -14.48
C ILE A 164 -6.67 -15.35 -14.33
N ALA A 165 -6.80 -16.04 -15.46
CA ALA A 165 -7.20 -17.44 -15.47
C ALA A 165 -6.15 -18.32 -14.78
N LYS A 166 -6.60 -19.27 -13.97
CA LYS A 166 -5.73 -20.25 -13.31
C LYS A 166 -4.89 -21.00 -14.35
N GLY A 167 -3.57 -21.07 -14.14
CA GLY A 167 -2.63 -21.72 -15.06
C GLY A 167 -2.03 -20.80 -16.14
N ARG A 168 -2.37 -19.51 -16.15
CA ARG A 168 -1.67 -18.50 -16.97
C ARG A 168 -0.47 -17.93 -16.23
N GLU A 169 0.58 -17.58 -16.96
CA GLU A 169 1.72 -16.87 -16.41
C GLU A 169 1.29 -15.44 -16.02
N TRP A 170 1.21 -15.23 -14.71
CA TRP A 170 0.61 -14.05 -14.10
C TRP A 170 1.25 -12.74 -14.59
N PHE A 171 2.58 -12.70 -14.65
CA PHE A 171 3.34 -11.50 -15.04
C PHE A 171 3.15 -11.13 -16.52
N GLN A 172 3.10 -12.12 -17.42
CA GLN A 172 2.87 -11.87 -18.84
C GLN A 172 1.46 -11.35 -19.12
N GLU A 173 0.42 -11.88 -18.46
CA GLU A 173 -0.93 -11.33 -18.58
C GLU A 173 -1.00 -9.91 -18.02
N LEU A 174 -0.42 -9.66 -16.84
CA LEU A 174 -0.39 -8.34 -16.24
C LEU A 174 0.33 -7.34 -17.16
N GLN A 175 1.50 -7.67 -17.71
CA GLN A 175 2.19 -6.82 -18.67
C GLN A 175 1.37 -6.58 -19.95
N GLY A 176 0.67 -7.59 -20.46
CA GLY A 176 -0.22 -7.44 -21.61
C GLY A 176 -1.38 -6.45 -21.33
N VAL A 177 -1.97 -6.53 -20.14
CA VAL A 177 -3.01 -5.60 -19.69
C VAL A 177 -2.42 -4.21 -19.46
N LEU A 178 -1.32 -4.11 -18.72
CA LEU A 178 -0.60 -2.86 -18.48
C LEU A 178 -0.16 -2.20 -19.78
N THR A 179 0.11 -2.94 -20.87
CA THR A 179 0.46 -2.41 -22.20
C THR A 179 -0.75 -1.96 -23.01
N SER A 180 -1.94 -2.53 -22.76
CA SER A 180 -3.16 -2.20 -23.52
C SER A 180 -4.08 -1.18 -22.84
N MET A 181 -4.03 -1.02 -21.51
CA MET A 181 -4.91 -0.11 -20.76
C MET A 181 -4.52 1.37 -20.89
N GLN A 182 -5.51 2.26 -20.92
CA GLN A 182 -5.32 3.72 -20.92
C GLN A 182 -5.90 4.40 -19.67
N LEU A 183 -6.52 3.63 -18.78
CA LEU A 183 -7.11 4.13 -17.55
C LEU A 183 -6.85 3.16 -16.41
N CYS A 184 -6.40 3.71 -15.28
CA CYS A 184 -6.10 2.96 -14.07
C CYS A 184 -6.66 3.66 -12.83
N ILE A 185 -7.31 2.90 -11.96
CA ILE A 185 -7.67 3.32 -10.60
C ILE A 185 -6.73 2.59 -9.64
N ILE A 186 -5.94 3.33 -8.87
CA ILE A 186 -4.96 2.75 -7.94
C ILE A 186 -5.53 2.86 -6.53
N CYS A 187 -5.80 1.73 -5.88
CA CYS A 187 -6.33 1.71 -4.51
C CYS A 187 -5.20 1.97 -3.51
N VAL A 188 -5.26 3.11 -2.81
CA VAL A 188 -4.25 3.56 -1.84
C VAL A 188 -4.85 3.55 -0.44
N THR A 189 -4.17 2.87 0.47
CA THR A 189 -4.53 2.65 1.88
C THR A 189 -3.32 2.90 2.77
N PRO A 190 -3.48 3.07 4.09
CA PRO A 190 -2.33 3.23 4.99
C PRO A 190 -1.32 2.08 4.88
N GLU A 191 -1.80 0.86 4.60
CA GLU A 191 -0.98 -0.35 4.46
C GLU A 191 0.00 -0.27 3.28
N ASN A 192 -0.40 0.38 2.19
CA ASN A 192 0.31 0.31 0.92
C ASN A 192 0.71 1.66 0.31
N VAL A 193 0.40 2.79 0.95
CA VAL A 193 0.69 4.14 0.43
C VAL A 193 2.16 4.38 0.06
N ARG A 194 3.11 3.69 0.70
CA ARG A 194 4.53 3.72 0.31
C ARG A 194 5.07 2.37 -0.15
N SER A 195 4.19 1.47 -0.61
CA SER A 195 4.59 0.20 -1.21
C SER A 195 5.20 0.44 -2.61
N PRO A 196 6.37 -0.14 -2.93
CA PRO A 196 6.97 -0.06 -4.26
C PRO A 196 6.03 -0.50 -5.39
N TRP A 197 5.13 -1.45 -5.10
CA TRP A 197 4.26 -2.05 -6.11
C TRP A 197 3.30 -1.06 -6.76
N ILE A 198 2.71 -0.17 -5.94
CA ILE A 198 1.82 0.88 -6.43
C ILE A 198 2.53 1.75 -7.47
N TYR A 199 3.81 2.03 -7.25
CA TYR A 199 4.60 2.86 -8.15
C TYR A 199 4.98 2.13 -9.44
N TYR A 200 5.11 0.80 -9.42
CA TYR A 200 5.40 0.01 -10.62
C TYR A 200 4.21 -0.01 -11.59
N GLU A 201 3.02 -0.43 -11.12
CA GLU A 201 1.82 -0.48 -11.97
C GLU A 201 1.53 0.90 -12.57
N THR A 202 1.65 1.94 -11.73
CA THR A 202 1.45 3.32 -12.16
C THR A 202 2.53 3.78 -13.15
N GLY A 203 3.80 3.45 -12.90
CA GLY A 203 4.92 3.82 -13.77
C GLY A 203 4.85 3.16 -15.15
N ALA A 204 4.49 1.88 -15.21
CA ALA A 204 4.33 1.15 -16.48
C ALA A 204 3.24 1.76 -17.37
N ILE A 205 2.16 2.23 -16.74
CA ILE A 205 1.04 2.87 -17.42
C ILE A 205 1.39 4.32 -17.81
N ALA A 206 1.99 5.08 -16.91
CA ALA A 206 2.43 6.46 -17.14
C ALA A 206 3.47 6.56 -18.28
N ALA A 207 4.33 5.56 -18.44
CA ALA A 207 5.34 5.51 -19.50
C ALA A 207 4.77 5.54 -20.93
N LYS A 208 3.46 5.33 -21.11
CA LYS A 208 2.80 5.40 -22.41
C LYS A 208 2.51 6.81 -22.91
N GLY A 209 2.68 7.83 -22.05
CA GLY A 209 2.50 9.23 -22.42
C GLY A 209 1.28 9.89 -21.79
N SER A 210 0.97 11.09 -22.28
CA SER A 210 0.05 12.05 -21.65
C SER A 210 -1.43 11.68 -21.70
N ASP A 211 -1.83 10.75 -22.55
CA ASP A 211 -3.25 10.40 -22.77
C ASP A 211 -3.78 9.37 -21.78
N VAL A 212 -2.99 9.07 -20.74
CA VAL A 212 -3.31 8.06 -19.75
C VAL A 212 -3.93 8.68 -18.51
N LEU A 213 -5.02 8.08 -18.06
CA LEU A 213 -5.73 8.48 -16.85
C LEU A 213 -5.35 7.58 -15.68
N ILE A 214 -4.62 8.14 -14.72
CA ILE A 214 -4.29 7.48 -13.46
C ILE A 214 -5.07 8.20 -12.36
N CYS A 215 -5.87 7.44 -11.62
CA CYS A 215 -6.75 7.93 -10.56
C CYS A 215 -6.37 7.25 -9.24
N PRO A 216 -5.50 7.85 -8.42
CA PRO A 216 -5.26 7.39 -7.05
C PRO A 216 -6.56 7.50 -6.23
N TYR A 217 -7.02 6.39 -5.67
CA TYR A 217 -8.25 6.31 -4.87
C TYR A 217 -7.89 6.07 -3.40
N LEU A 218 -8.00 7.11 -2.58
CA LEU A 218 -7.44 7.17 -1.23
C LEU A 218 -8.46 6.75 -0.18
N VAL A 219 -8.17 5.66 0.53
CA VAL A 219 -9.02 5.15 1.62
C VAL A 219 -8.24 5.24 2.93
N GLY A 220 -8.58 6.21 3.79
CA GLY A 220 -7.89 6.40 5.06
C GLY A 220 -6.50 7.04 4.94
N VAL A 221 -6.15 7.55 3.76
CA VAL A 221 -4.89 8.23 3.45
C VAL A 221 -5.18 9.68 3.06
N LEU A 222 -4.39 10.61 3.58
CA LEU A 222 -4.47 12.01 3.18
C LEU A 222 -3.67 12.26 1.90
N PRO A 223 -4.13 13.13 0.97
CA PRO A 223 -3.45 13.39 -0.30
C PRO A 223 -1.96 13.80 -0.17
N ASN A 224 -1.60 14.51 0.90
CA ASN A 224 -0.21 14.92 1.18
C ASN A 224 0.76 13.76 1.48
N MET A 225 0.26 12.55 1.66
CA MET A 225 1.10 11.36 1.77
C MET A 225 1.68 10.91 0.43
N LEU A 226 1.19 11.49 -0.68
CA LEU A 226 1.61 11.14 -2.04
C LEU A 226 2.39 12.27 -2.75
N THR A 227 2.44 13.49 -2.19
CA THR A 227 2.97 14.68 -2.90
C THR A 227 4.45 14.57 -3.25
N ASP A 228 5.22 13.90 -2.40
CA ASP A 228 6.66 13.65 -2.56
C ASP A 228 6.97 12.26 -3.17
N GLY A 229 5.95 11.59 -3.72
CA GLY A 229 6.06 10.30 -4.39
C GLY A 229 5.59 10.34 -5.85
N PRO A 230 5.86 9.28 -6.64
CA PRO A 230 5.46 9.22 -8.06
C PRO A 230 3.97 9.52 -8.31
N LEU A 231 3.09 9.12 -7.38
CA LEU A 231 1.64 9.36 -7.48
C LEU A 231 1.22 10.82 -7.31
N GLY A 232 2.08 11.67 -6.74
CA GLY A 232 1.78 13.10 -6.51
C GLY A 232 1.51 13.89 -7.79
N ASN A 233 1.87 13.34 -8.95
CA ASN A 233 1.63 13.96 -10.26
C ASN A 233 0.17 13.88 -10.73
N TRP A 234 -0.69 13.08 -10.09
CA TRP A 234 -2.08 12.90 -10.50
C TRP A 234 -3.07 13.37 -9.44
N GLN A 235 -4.19 13.91 -9.91
CA GLN A 235 -5.29 14.30 -9.03
C GLN A 235 -5.86 13.06 -8.33
N CYS A 236 -5.84 13.09 -7.01
CA CYS A 236 -6.37 12.02 -6.17
C CYS A 236 -7.89 12.12 -6.04
N THR A 237 -8.53 10.98 -5.80
CA THR A 237 -9.92 10.86 -5.35
C THR A 237 -9.90 10.37 -3.90
N VAL A 238 -10.32 11.20 -2.97
CA VAL A 238 -10.60 10.80 -1.59
C VAL A 238 -11.84 9.93 -1.59
N ALA A 239 -11.81 8.80 -0.88
CA ALA A 239 -12.93 7.86 -0.82
C ALA A 239 -14.07 8.38 0.08
N GLU A 240 -14.71 9.42 -0.42
CA GLU A 240 -15.85 10.16 0.12
C GLU A 240 -16.87 10.38 -1.00
N ARG A 241 -18.15 10.50 -0.63
CA ARG A 241 -19.26 10.44 -1.59
C ARG A 241 -19.13 11.44 -2.73
N ASP A 242 -18.81 12.68 -2.42
CA ASP A 242 -18.80 13.75 -3.41
C ASP A 242 -17.59 13.64 -4.35
N ASP A 243 -16.42 13.27 -3.84
CA ASP A 243 -15.21 13.12 -4.65
C ASP A 243 -15.24 11.82 -5.48
N THR A 244 -15.79 10.73 -4.94
CA THR A 244 -16.06 9.52 -5.75
C THR A 244 -17.09 9.80 -6.85
N TRP A 245 -18.03 10.72 -6.65
CA TRP A 245 -18.93 11.15 -7.72
C TRP A 245 -18.21 11.93 -8.82
N GLU A 246 -17.24 12.77 -8.48
CA GLU A 246 -16.35 13.42 -9.47
C GLU A 246 -15.57 12.39 -10.29
N LEU A 247 -15.04 11.35 -9.64
CA LEU A 247 -14.41 10.22 -10.33
C LEU A 247 -15.37 9.59 -11.35
N ILE A 248 -16.60 9.25 -10.96
CA ILE A 248 -17.59 8.66 -11.88
C ILE A 248 -17.88 9.57 -13.09
N LYS A 249 -18.01 10.88 -12.89
CA LYS A 249 -18.19 11.83 -14.01
C LYS A 249 -16.98 11.82 -14.95
N SER A 250 -15.77 11.76 -14.40
CA SER A 250 -14.54 11.65 -15.18
C SER A 250 -14.49 10.34 -15.98
N LEU A 251 -14.82 9.21 -15.36
CA LEU A 251 -14.87 7.91 -16.05
C LEU A 251 -15.92 7.89 -17.16
N ASN A 252 -17.13 8.41 -16.90
CA ASN A 252 -18.18 8.51 -17.93
C ASN A 252 -17.72 9.34 -19.13
N LYS A 253 -16.92 10.40 -18.88
CA LYS A 253 -16.42 11.28 -19.93
C LYS A 253 -15.34 10.63 -20.80
N ASN A 254 -14.46 9.85 -20.18
CA ASN A 254 -13.16 9.47 -20.77
C ASN A 254 -13.00 7.96 -21.01
N ALA A 255 -13.69 7.09 -20.28
CA ALA A 255 -13.54 5.63 -20.40
C ALA A 255 -14.49 5.01 -21.44
N LEU A 256 -15.63 5.65 -21.69
CA LEU A 256 -16.69 5.10 -22.53
C LEU A 256 -16.72 5.73 -23.93
N LYS A 257 -17.08 4.93 -24.94
CA LYS A 257 -17.32 5.41 -26.32
C LYS A 257 -18.54 6.33 -26.41
N SER A 258 -19.56 6.08 -25.60
CA SER A 258 -20.79 6.85 -25.54
C SER A 258 -21.08 7.17 -24.09
N ARG A 259 -21.21 8.47 -23.79
CA ARG A 259 -21.46 8.95 -22.43
C ARG A 259 -22.90 8.67 -22.04
N HIS A 260 -23.09 8.24 -20.80
CA HIS A 260 -24.43 8.17 -20.21
C HIS A 260 -24.90 9.54 -19.75
N ASP A 261 -26.22 9.68 -19.66
CA ASP A 261 -26.84 10.85 -19.06
C ASP A 261 -26.50 10.94 -17.57
N LEU A 262 -26.11 12.15 -17.13
CA LEU A 262 -25.63 12.36 -15.76
C LEU A 262 -26.74 12.23 -14.72
N SER A 263 -28.00 12.52 -15.07
CA SER A 263 -29.12 12.40 -14.12
C SER A 263 -29.43 10.93 -13.82
N LEU A 264 -29.38 10.08 -14.86
CA LEU A 264 -29.54 8.63 -14.70
C LEU A 264 -28.36 8.01 -13.93
N LEU A 265 -27.12 8.39 -14.28
CA LEU A 265 -25.94 7.94 -13.54
C LEU A 265 -25.98 8.35 -12.07
N LYS A 266 -26.48 9.57 -11.78
CA LYS A 266 -26.61 10.04 -10.40
C LYS A 266 -27.58 9.18 -9.60
N GLY A 267 -28.70 8.79 -10.21
CA GLY A 267 -29.64 7.84 -9.61
C GLY A 267 -28.99 6.50 -9.26
N ASN A 268 -28.23 5.91 -10.20
CA ASN A 268 -27.52 4.65 -9.95
C ASN A 268 -26.46 4.79 -8.84
N PHE A 269 -25.68 5.88 -8.88
CA PHE A 269 -24.68 6.17 -7.86
C PHE A 269 -25.30 6.30 -6.48
N ASP A 270 -26.38 7.08 -6.35
CA ASP A 270 -27.04 7.32 -5.07
C ASP A 270 -27.65 6.03 -4.50
N ALA A 271 -28.21 5.17 -5.36
CA ALA A 271 -28.78 3.89 -4.96
C ALA A 271 -27.73 2.86 -4.50
N ARG A 272 -26.48 2.96 -4.98
CA ARG A 272 -25.40 1.99 -4.71
C ARG A 272 -24.31 2.51 -3.79
N TRP A 273 -24.34 3.78 -3.41
CA TRP A 273 -23.27 4.39 -2.60
C TRP A 273 -23.12 3.71 -1.23
N SER A 274 -24.23 3.43 -0.54
CA SER A 274 -24.22 2.84 0.81
C SER A 274 -23.45 1.52 0.87
N ASP A 275 -23.57 0.69 -0.18
CA ASP A 275 -22.93 -0.62 -0.26
C ASP A 275 -21.41 -0.49 -0.40
N LEU A 276 -20.94 0.50 -1.15
CA LEU A 276 -19.52 0.81 -1.28
C LEU A 276 -18.99 1.45 0.01
N GLU A 277 -19.71 2.44 0.54
CA GLU A 277 -19.32 3.18 1.74
C GLU A 277 -19.10 2.26 2.94
N ALA A 278 -19.98 1.28 3.16
CA ALA A 278 -19.82 0.30 4.23
C ALA A 278 -18.49 -0.48 4.12
N LYS A 279 -18.11 -0.90 2.89
CA LYS A 279 -16.84 -1.59 2.66
C LYS A 279 -15.63 -0.68 2.88
N LEU A 280 -15.73 0.59 2.47
CA LEU A 280 -14.67 1.58 2.66
C LEU A 280 -14.45 1.91 4.13
N GLN A 281 -15.52 2.05 4.92
CA GLN A 281 -15.42 2.32 6.35
C GLN A 281 -14.81 1.14 7.11
N ALA A 282 -15.19 -0.10 6.78
CA ALA A 282 -14.58 -1.29 7.38
C ALA A 282 -13.06 -1.34 7.17
N VAL A 283 -12.57 -0.94 5.98
CA VAL A 283 -11.13 -0.85 5.72
C VAL A 283 -10.47 0.27 6.54
N LYS A 284 -11.11 1.44 6.69
CA LYS A 284 -10.60 2.56 7.51
C LYS A 284 -10.50 2.21 9.01
N GLU A 285 -11.36 1.32 9.49
CA GLU A 285 -11.40 0.89 10.89
C GLU A 285 -10.38 -0.21 11.22
N THR A 286 -9.92 -0.94 10.20
CA THR A 286 -8.95 -2.03 10.36
C THR A 286 -7.59 -1.48 10.77
N GLU A 287 -7.02 -2.03 11.85
CA GLU A 287 -5.65 -1.70 12.25
C GLU A 287 -4.64 -2.17 11.20
N VAL A 288 -3.60 -1.37 10.99
CA VAL A 288 -2.53 -1.66 10.04
C VAL A 288 -1.46 -2.39 10.85
N ASP A 289 -1.16 -3.65 10.51
CA ASP A 289 0.04 -4.29 11.02
C ASP A 289 1.27 -3.56 10.44
N ASP A 290 2.22 -3.22 11.30
CA ASP A 290 3.29 -2.27 11.02
C ASP A 290 4.13 -2.59 9.75
N ALA A 291 4.20 -1.58 8.87
CA ALA A 291 5.40 -0.99 8.27
C ALA A 291 6.38 -1.80 7.40
N ASP A 292 6.23 -3.10 7.14
CA ASP A 292 7.19 -3.77 6.23
C ASP A 292 6.85 -3.49 4.73
N GLY A 293 7.87 -3.03 3.99
CA GLY A 293 7.78 -2.66 2.57
C GLY A 293 7.53 -1.18 2.29
N PHE A 294 7.77 -0.30 3.25
CA PHE A 294 7.54 1.14 3.14
C PHE A 294 8.78 1.87 2.57
N VAL A 295 8.65 2.52 1.42
CA VAL A 295 9.72 3.30 0.80
C VAL A 295 9.79 4.68 1.46
N ALA A 296 10.88 4.96 2.16
CA ALA A 296 11.15 6.28 2.72
C ALA A 296 11.34 7.31 1.61
N THR A 297 10.55 8.39 1.66
CA THR A 297 10.67 9.54 0.78
C THR A 297 11.85 10.41 1.19
N GLU A 298 12.22 11.40 0.38
CA GLU A 298 13.30 12.32 0.74
C GLU A 298 12.96 13.10 2.02
N ALA A 299 11.71 13.52 2.20
CA ALA A 299 11.23 14.11 3.44
C ALA A 299 11.43 13.19 4.66
N ASP A 300 11.15 11.88 4.53
CA ASP A 300 11.38 10.92 5.63
C ASP A 300 12.88 10.74 5.92
N ARG A 301 13.73 10.74 4.88
CA ARG A 301 15.19 10.63 5.05
C ARG A 301 15.77 11.85 5.74
N LEU A 302 15.32 13.05 5.36
CA LEU A 302 15.69 14.31 6.01
C LEU A 302 15.22 14.34 7.47
N ALA A 303 14.02 13.82 7.75
CA ALA A 303 13.49 13.69 9.10
C ALA A 303 14.21 12.62 9.94
N GLY A 304 14.86 11.64 9.29
CA GLY A 304 15.50 10.49 9.94
C GLY A 304 14.52 9.36 10.32
N GLU A 305 13.23 9.53 10.08
CA GLU A 305 12.18 8.52 10.29
C GLU A 305 10.93 8.82 9.43
N ASN A 306 9.98 7.88 9.41
CA ASN A 306 8.74 8.02 8.68
C ASN A 306 7.81 9.06 9.33
N LEU A 307 7.55 10.15 8.61
CA LEU A 307 6.61 11.17 9.06
C LEU A 307 5.17 10.68 8.95
N SER A 308 4.39 10.86 10.01
CA SER A 308 2.94 10.62 10.01
C SER A 308 2.19 11.58 9.07
N ALA A 309 0.98 11.19 8.65
CA ALA A 309 0.16 12.00 7.76
C ALA A 309 -0.21 13.35 8.40
N GLU A 310 -0.54 13.35 9.69
CA GLU A 310 -0.82 14.56 10.46
C GLU A 310 0.44 15.44 10.59
N ALA A 311 1.63 14.85 10.78
CA ALA A 311 2.89 15.61 10.85
C ALA A 311 3.17 16.33 9.52
N ARG A 312 3.03 15.63 8.39
CA ARG A 312 3.14 16.21 7.04
C ARG A 312 2.11 17.32 6.82
N THR A 313 0.88 17.12 7.29
CA THR A 313 -0.18 18.14 7.22
C THR A 313 0.21 19.40 7.98
N ILE A 314 0.70 19.25 9.22
CA ILE A 314 1.16 20.38 10.03
C ILE A 314 2.28 21.14 9.32
N ILE A 315 3.30 20.44 8.80
CA ILE A 315 4.42 21.06 8.10
C ILE A 315 3.93 21.91 6.93
N LEU A 316 3.10 21.33 6.04
CA LEU A 316 2.61 22.01 4.84
C LEU A 316 1.67 23.18 5.17
N GLU A 317 0.79 23.04 6.16
CA GLU A 317 -0.12 24.12 6.56
C GLU A 317 0.67 25.28 7.19
N VAL A 318 1.66 24.99 8.03
CA VAL A 318 2.52 26.02 8.64
C VAL A 318 3.37 26.71 7.58
N LEU A 319 3.90 25.97 6.59
CA LEU A 319 4.64 26.56 5.47
C LEU A 319 3.78 27.56 4.67
N ASN A 320 2.52 27.20 4.42
CA ASN A 320 1.58 28.00 3.63
C ASN A 320 0.91 29.14 4.43
N ASP A 321 1.08 29.18 5.75
CA ASP A 321 0.57 30.27 6.58
C ASP A 321 1.48 31.51 6.49
N PRO A 322 0.95 32.70 6.18
CA PRO A 322 1.77 33.93 6.09
C PRO A 322 2.54 34.27 7.37
N LYS A 323 2.07 33.80 8.54
CA LYS A 323 2.75 34.00 9.82
C LYS A 323 3.67 32.83 10.19
N GLY A 324 3.58 31.71 9.47
CA GLY A 324 4.35 30.50 9.70
C GLY A 324 4.16 29.90 11.08
N MET A 325 2.95 29.97 11.65
CA MET A 325 2.72 29.58 13.05
C MET A 325 1.63 28.54 13.24
N LEU A 326 1.99 27.43 13.90
CA LEU A 326 1.05 26.52 14.54
C LEU A 326 0.75 27.01 15.95
N ARG A 327 -0.53 27.02 16.33
CA ARG A 327 -0.98 27.23 17.71
C ARG A 327 -1.68 25.97 18.22
N TYR A 328 -1.13 25.39 19.27
CA TYR A 328 -1.73 24.27 19.99
C TYR A 328 -2.42 24.78 21.26
N ILE A 329 -3.68 24.44 21.45
CA ILE A 329 -4.44 24.81 22.64
C ILE A 329 -5.15 23.59 23.18
N THR A 330 -5.03 23.33 24.47
CA THR A 330 -5.86 22.36 25.19
C THR A 330 -6.66 23.12 26.23
N THR A 331 -7.99 23.09 26.11
CA THR A 331 -8.90 23.67 27.10
C THR A 331 -9.86 22.61 27.63
N LEU A 332 -10.30 22.78 28.88
CA LEU A 332 -11.25 21.87 29.52
C LEU A 332 -12.66 21.93 28.91
N ARG A 333 -13.02 23.02 28.22
CA ARG A 333 -14.37 23.24 27.65
C ARG A 333 -14.45 23.03 26.14
N GLU A 334 -13.44 23.48 25.40
CA GLU A 334 -13.46 23.46 23.92
C GLU A 334 -12.60 22.32 23.35
N GLY A 335 -12.01 21.49 24.23
CA GLY A 335 -11.16 20.39 23.84
C GLY A 335 -9.78 20.86 23.37
N THR A 336 -9.17 20.09 22.48
CA THR A 336 -7.83 20.38 21.97
C THR A 336 -7.91 20.80 20.50
N ALA A 337 -7.17 21.85 20.14
CA ALA A 337 -7.17 22.44 18.81
C ALA A 337 -5.75 22.65 18.27
N PHE A 338 -5.58 22.39 16.98
CA PHE A 338 -4.34 22.62 16.22
C PHE A 338 -4.64 23.69 15.18
N LEU A 339 -4.29 24.93 15.46
CA LEU A 339 -4.69 26.09 14.67
C LEU A 339 -3.54 26.61 13.82
N VAL A 340 -3.78 26.76 12.51
CA VAL A 340 -2.87 27.42 11.57
C VAL A 340 -3.68 28.41 10.74
N GLY A 341 -3.28 29.67 10.67
CA GLY A 341 -4.03 30.70 9.93
C GLY A 341 -5.52 30.87 10.36
N GLY A 342 -5.90 30.39 11.54
CA GLY A 342 -7.31 30.36 12.01
C GLY A 342 -8.10 29.10 11.63
N LYS A 343 -7.53 28.19 10.83
CA LYS A 343 -8.09 26.88 10.50
C LYS A 343 -7.71 25.87 11.60
N ASN A 344 -8.68 25.10 12.11
CA ASN A 344 -8.39 23.94 12.94
C ASN A 344 -8.08 22.74 12.04
N LEU A 345 -6.88 22.18 12.19
CA LEU A 345 -6.43 21.06 11.38
C LEU A 345 -7.03 19.72 11.87
N CYS A 346 -7.36 19.63 13.16
CA CYS A 346 -8.00 18.44 13.73
C CYS A 346 -9.50 18.41 13.39
N PRO A 347 -9.99 17.40 12.66
CA PRO A 347 -11.36 17.38 12.10
C PRO A 347 -12.45 17.11 13.14
N ASP A 348 -12.15 16.35 14.20
CA ASP A 348 -13.10 15.96 15.24
C ASP A 348 -12.41 15.81 16.61
N GLN A 349 -13.21 15.78 17.68
CA GLN A 349 -12.73 15.67 19.07
C GLN A 349 -12.71 14.23 19.59
N SER A 350 -12.76 13.21 18.72
CA SER A 350 -12.69 11.83 19.16
C SER A 350 -11.33 11.52 19.78
N PRO A 351 -11.26 10.68 20.83
CA PRO A 351 -9.99 10.34 21.49
C PRO A 351 -8.93 9.80 20.52
N ARG A 352 -9.33 9.03 19.50
CA ARG A 352 -8.42 8.45 18.50
C ARG A 352 -7.83 9.50 17.58
N THR A 353 -8.66 10.38 17.03
CA THR A 353 -8.20 11.51 16.20
C THR A 353 -7.26 12.39 17.02
N MET A 354 -7.66 12.73 18.24
CA MET A 354 -6.84 13.59 19.11
C MET A 354 -5.47 12.99 19.43
N ALA A 355 -5.39 11.68 19.67
CA ALA A 355 -4.14 10.99 19.93
C ALA A 355 -3.18 11.04 18.71
N ARG A 356 -3.69 10.89 17.48
CA ARG A 356 -2.90 10.96 16.24
C ARG A 356 -2.28 12.35 16.05
N TRP A 357 -3.08 13.40 16.19
CA TRP A 357 -2.60 14.79 16.06
C TRP A 357 -1.62 15.18 17.17
N ALA A 358 -1.89 14.76 18.40
CA ALA A 358 -0.96 14.97 19.52
C ALA A 358 0.36 14.21 19.34
N PHE A 359 0.31 12.99 18.80
CA PHE A 359 1.50 12.24 18.43
C PHE A 359 2.31 12.95 17.34
N ALA A 360 1.65 13.44 16.29
CA ALA A 360 2.32 14.19 15.22
C ALA A 360 3.05 15.44 15.74
N LEU A 361 2.45 16.23 16.61
CA LEU A 361 3.16 17.37 17.22
C LEU A 361 4.35 16.90 18.06
N LYS A 362 4.20 15.84 18.87
CA LYS A 362 5.32 15.27 19.64
C LYS A 362 6.45 14.78 18.73
N GLN A 363 6.11 14.12 17.62
CA GLN A 363 7.05 13.67 16.60
C GLN A 363 7.83 14.86 16.03
N LEU A 364 7.14 15.89 15.55
CA LEU A 364 7.78 17.07 14.95
C LEU A 364 8.71 17.81 15.92
N LEU A 365 8.36 17.86 17.20
CA LEU A 365 9.21 18.45 18.24
C LEU A 365 10.43 17.57 18.55
N ALA A 366 10.24 16.25 18.64
CA ALA A 366 11.33 15.31 18.91
C ALA A 366 12.38 15.29 17.79
N LEU A 367 11.95 15.45 16.54
CA LEU A 367 12.82 15.52 15.36
C LEU A 367 13.37 16.93 15.10
N ASN A 368 13.08 17.90 15.98
CA ASN A 368 13.49 19.30 15.81
C ASN A 368 13.02 19.94 14.49
N ILE A 369 11.89 19.47 13.95
CA ILE A 369 11.23 20.00 12.74
C ILE A 369 10.42 21.25 13.09
N LEU A 370 9.79 21.23 14.26
CA LEU A 370 9.16 22.38 14.88
C LEU A 370 9.91 22.79 16.15
N GLU A 371 9.90 24.09 16.45
CA GLU A 371 10.37 24.64 17.72
C GLU A 371 9.30 25.51 18.38
N SER A 372 9.32 25.57 19.71
CA SER A 372 8.40 26.44 20.45
C SER A 372 8.76 27.91 20.26
N HIS A 373 7.75 28.76 20.06
CA HIS A 373 7.91 30.18 19.87
C HIS A 373 7.08 30.97 20.89
N GLY A 374 7.72 31.92 21.58
CA GLY A 374 7.06 32.79 22.57
C GLY A 374 6.92 32.18 23.97
N ALA A 375 6.51 33.03 24.92
CA ALA A 375 6.56 32.72 26.36
C ALA A 375 5.47 31.75 26.85
N THR A 376 4.39 31.57 26.09
CA THR A 376 3.22 30.80 26.53
C THR A 376 3.30 29.31 26.19
N GLY A 377 4.35 28.85 25.49
CA GLY A 377 4.57 27.44 25.14
C GLY A 377 3.54 26.82 24.17
N ASN A 378 2.65 27.63 23.61
CA ASN A 378 1.50 27.17 22.79
C ASN A 378 1.67 27.46 21.30
N PHE A 379 2.72 28.17 20.90
CA PHE A 379 3.00 28.47 19.50
C PHE A 379 4.26 27.73 19.06
N TYR A 380 4.26 27.30 17.80
CA TYR A 380 5.35 26.57 17.19
C TYR A 380 5.63 27.09 15.77
N LYS A 381 6.89 27.02 15.36
CA LYS A 381 7.37 27.42 14.02
C LYS A 381 8.26 26.35 13.42
N LEU A 382 8.36 26.32 12.09
CA LEU A 382 9.32 25.48 11.38
C LEU A 382 10.74 25.95 11.70
N THR A 383 11.60 24.98 12.00
CA THR A 383 13.05 25.18 12.09
C THR A 383 13.66 25.16 10.68
N LYS A 384 14.98 25.35 10.57
CA LYS A 384 15.68 25.21 9.29
C LYS A 384 15.44 23.84 8.64
N ILE A 385 15.65 22.76 9.39
CA ILE A 385 15.40 21.39 8.87
C ILE A 385 13.91 21.18 8.54
N GLY A 386 13.01 21.85 9.26
CA GLY A 386 11.59 21.83 8.92
C GLY A 386 11.26 22.51 7.60
N PHE A 387 11.94 23.59 7.23
CA PHE A 387 11.82 24.18 5.89
C PHE A 387 12.39 23.25 4.81
N ASP A 388 13.56 22.66 5.03
CA ASP A 388 14.18 21.73 4.07
C ASP A 388 13.25 20.51 3.78
N ILE A 389 12.62 19.97 4.83
CA ILE A 389 11.61 18.91 4.71
C ILE A 389 10.34 19.41 4.00
N ALA A 390 9.89 20.61 4.31
CA ALA A 390 8.68 21.18 3.70
C ALA A 390 8.86 21.41 2.19
N ASP A 391 10.03 21.88 1.76
CA ASP A 391 10.37 22.05 0.34
C ASP A 391 10.38 20.70 -0.40
N SER A 392 10.87 19.64 0.26
CA SER A 392 10.79 18.27 -0.26
C SER A 392 9.34 17.79 -0.41
N LEU A 393 8.47 18.08 0.57
CA LEU A 393 7.05 17.70 0.54
C LEU A 393 6.24 18.44 -0.54
N GLU A 394 6.60 19.67 -0.88
CA GLU A 394 6.00 20.44 -1.98
C GLU A 394 6.49 20.00 -3.37
N GLY A 395 7.48 19.12 -3.45
CA GLY A 395 8.10 18.72 -4.72
C GLY A 395 8.98 19.82 -5.33
N LYS A 396 9.51 20.75 -4.51
CA LYS A 396 10.42 21.84 -4.93
C LYS A 396 11.91 21.49 -4.82
N GLY A 397 12.24 20.21 -4.60
CA GLY A 397 13.61 19.70 -4.44
C GLY A 397 14.34 19.41 -5.75
#